data_AF-A0ABD0BDH7-F1
#
_entry.id   AF-A0ABD0BDH7-F1
#
_cell.length_a   1.000
_cell.length_b   1.000
_cell.length_c   1.000
_cell.angle_alpha   90.00
_cell.angle_beta   90.00
_cell.angle_gamma   90.00
#
_symmetry.space_group_name_H-M   'P 1'
#
loop_
_entity.id
_entity.type
_entity.pdbx_description
1 polymer ?
#
loop_
_entity_poly.entity_id
_entity_poly.type
_entity_poly.pdbx_seq_one_letter_code
_entity_poly.pdbx_strand_id
1 'polypeptide(L)'
;MAIENLITDHLDLWTAAVRPKSSAGRGSNSKLELTGIKKLRELILELAVRGKLVPQDPSDEPASVLLERVAAEKTRLVKEGKIKKPKTLPKISEEEKPFGLPEGWEWVTLGSFMYRIFSYNQLK
;
A
#
# COMPACT_ATOMS: atom_id res chain seq x y z
N MET A 1 -21.33 -6.01 -1.03
CA MET A 1 -21.51 -4.87 -0.09
C MET A 1 -20.32 -3.95 -0.25
N ALA A 2 -20.55 -2.64 -0.41
CA ALA A 2 -19.47 -1.67 -0.44
C ALA A 2 -18.78 -1.64 0.93
N ILE A 3 -17.47 -1.46 0.94
CA ILE A 3 -16.66 -1.41 2.18
C ILE A 3 -17.08 -0.22 3.05
N GLU A 4 -17.53 0.86 2.42
CA GLU A 4 -18.08 2.05 3.07
C GLU A 4 -19.25 1.68 4.00
N ASN A 5 -20.19 0.86 3.50
CA ASN A 5 -21.34 0.38 4.27
C ASN A 5 -20.92 -0.42 5.51
N LEU A 6 -19.84 -1.20 5.45
CA LEU A 6 -19.34 -1.95 6.62
C LEU A 6 -18.81 -1.03 7.74
N ILE A 7 -18.28 0.14 7.38
CA ILE A 7 -17.77 1.13 8.34
C ILE A 7 -18.92 1.95 8.90
N THR A 8 -19.82 2.43 8.04
CA THR A 8 -20.90 3.35 8.42
C THR A 8 -22.04 2.64 9.13
N ASP A 9 -22.44 1.45 8.68
CA ASP A 9 -23.63 0.75 9.17
C ASP A 9 -23.40 0.10 10.55
N HIS A 10 -22.14 0.04 11.00
CA HIS A 10 -21.75 -0.58 12.26
C HIS A 10 -21.03 0.39 13.21
N LEU A 11 -21.17 1.70 13.02
CA LEU A 11 -20.52 2.72 13.88
C LEU A 11 -20.86 2.53 15.37
N ASP A 12 -22.10 2.14 15.67
CA ASP A 12 -22.55 1.86 17.04
C ASP A 12 -21.80 0.67 17.66
N LEU A 13 -21.54 -0.37 16.87
CA LEU A 13 -20.74 -1.52 17.32
C LEU A 13 -19.28 -1.11 17.57
N TRP A 14 -18.71 -0.28 16.69
CA TRP A 14 -17.34 0.21 16.81
C TRP A 14 -17.14 1.13 18.02
N THR A 15 -18.15 1.92 18.38
CA THR A 15 -18.08 2.86 19.50
C THR A 15 -18.46 2.22 20.84
N ALA A 16 -19.38 1.24 20.84
CA ALA A 16 -19.83 0.55 22.05
C ALA A 16 -18.92 -0.60 22.51
N ALA A 17 -18.06 -1.15 21.63
CA ALA A 17 -17.21 -2.29 21.99
C ALA A 17 -16.07 -1.89 22.95
N VAL A 18 -16.29 -2.18 24.23
CA VAL A 18 -15.36 -1.93 25.33
C VAL A 18 -14.97 -3.24 26.01
N ARG A 19 -13.70 -3.40 26.35
CA ARG A 19 -13.21 -4.53 27.17
C ARG A 19 -12.61 -4.04 28.48
N PRO A 20 -12.81 -4.75 29.61
CA PRO A 20 -12.10 -4.45 30.84
C PRO A 20 -10.62 -4.79 30.65
N LYS A 21 -9.73 -3.84 30.92
CA LYS A 21 -8.28 -4.10 30.88
C LYS A 21 -7.91 -4.94 32.10
N SER A 22 -7.37 -6.14 31.89
CA SER A 22 -6.90 -7.00 32.98
C SER A 22 -5.71 -6.35 33.68
N SER A 23 -5.90 -5.79 34.88
CA SER A 23 -4.79 -5.37 35.75
C SER A 23 -4.39 -6.53 36.64
N ALA A 24 -3.32 -7.25 36.30
CA ALA A 24 -2.70 -8.19 37.21
C ALA A 24 -1.92 -7.40 38.28
N GLY A 25 -2.57 -7.07 39.40
CA GLY A 25 -1.93 -6.37 40.52
C GLY A 25 -2.92 -5.67 41.47
N ARG A 26 -2.56 -5.60 42.77
CA ARG A 26 -3.31 -4.91 43.84
C ARG A 26 -3.46 -3.43 43.51
N GLY A 27 -4.71 -2.98 43.34
CA GLY A 27 -5.08 -1.59 43.06
C GLY A 27 -5.64 -1.42 41.65
N SER A 28 -6.80 -2.03 41.39
CA SER A 28 -7.47 -1.96 40.07
C SER A 28 -8.40 -0.75 40.02
N ASN A 29 -7.96 0.33 39.39
CA ASN A 29 -8.90 1.24 38.73
C ASN A 29 -9.13 0.62 37.34
N SER A 30 -10.25 -0.09 37.17
CA SER A 30 -10.57 -0.88 35.98
C SER A 30 -10.76 0.01 34.76
N LYS A 31 -9.64 0.42 34.14
CA LYS A 31 -9.66 1.24 32.94
C LYS A 31 -10.28 0.44 31.80
N LEU A 32 -11.44 0.90 31.34
CA LEU A 32 -12.12 0.40 30.16
C LEU A 32 -11.26 0.68 28.91
N GLU A 33 -11.08 -0.34 28.07
CA GLU A 33 -10.39 -0.24 26.80
C GLU A 33 -11.38 -0.18 25.65
N LEU A 34 -11.30 0.89 24.85
CA LEU A 34 -12.11 1.10 23.65
C LEU A 34 -11.62 0.21 22.49
N THR A 35 -11.82 -1.10 22.60
CA THR A 35 -11.34 -2.09 21.62
C THR A 35 -11.96 -1.91 20.23
N GLY A 36 -13.23 -1.50 20.15
CA GLY A 36 -13.90 -1.25 18.87
C GLY A 36 -13.21 -0.14 18.07
N ILE A 37 -12.93 1.01 18.69
CA ILE A 37 -12.24 2.12 18.03
C ILE A 37 -10.83 1.71 17.56
N LYS A 38 -10.12 0.86 18.32
CA LYS A 38 -8.81 0.35 17.90
C LYS A 38 -8.92 -0.50 16.63
N LYS A 39 -9.87 -1.45 16.60
CA LYS A 39 -10.10 -2.31 15.44
C LYS A 39 -10.59 -1.55 14.21
N LEU A 40 -11.43 -0.53 14.41
CA LEU A 40 -11.85 0.36 13.33
C LEU A 40 -10.65 1.09 12.70
N ARG A 41 -9.72 1.61 13.52
CA ARG A 41 -8.50 2.25 13.01
C ARG A 41 -7.60 1.30 12.23
N GLU A 42 -7.42 0.07 12.72
CA GLU A 42 -6.67 -0.98 12.00
C GLU A 42 -7.30 -1.25 10.63
N LEU A 43 -8.63 -1.41 10.58
CA LEU A 43 -9.36 -1.63 9.34
C LEU A 43 -9.22 -0.45 8.36
N ILE A 44 -9.39 0.79 8.84
CA ILE A 44 -9.21 1.99 8.01
C ILE A 44 -7.79 2.05 7.43
N LEU A 45 -6.76 1.77 8.24
CA LEU A 45 -5.38 1.75 7.78
C LEU A 45 -5.14 0.69 6.71
N GLU A 46 -5.67 -0.52 6.90
CA GLU A 46 -5.58 -1.60 5.90
C GLU A 46 -6.22 -1.20 4.57
N LEU A 47 -7.39 -0.56 4.63
CA LEU A 47 -8.10 -0.08 3.44
C LEU A 47 -7.39 1.09 2.76
N ALA A 48 -6.79 1.99 3.53
CA ALA A 48 -6.01 3.12 3.03
C ALA A 48 -4.79 2.63 2.24
N VAL A 49 -4.03 1.70 2.81
CA VAL A 49 -2.83 1.13 2.18
C VAL A 49 -3.18 0.37 0.90
N ARG A 50 -4.38 -0.21 0.81
CA ARG A 50 -4.88 -0.88 -0.38
C ARG A 50 -5.52 0.06 -1.42
N GLY A 51 -5.61 1.37 -1.15
CA GLY A 51 -6.25 2.33 -2.05
C GLY A 51 -7.77 2.18 -2.17
N LYS A 52 -8.43 1.58 -1.17
CA LYS A 52 -9.88 1.27 -1.22
C LYS A 52 -10.78 2.28 -0.50
N LEU A 53 -10.19 3.30 0.13
CA LEU A 53 -10.94 4.32 0.87
C LEU A 53 -11.47 5.46 -0.01
N VAL A 54 -10.94 5.60 -1.21
CA VAL A 54 -11.29 6.70 -2.13
C VAL A 54 -11.59 6.08 -3.48
N PRO A 55 -12.70 6.49 -4.14
CA PRO A 55 -12.96 6.11 -5.53
C PRO A 55 -11.74 6.44 -6.40
N GLN A 56 -11.26 5.48 -7.18
CA GLN A 56 -10.20 5.72 -8.14
C GLN A 56 -10.79 6.49 -9.33
N ASP A 57 -10.04 7.46 -9.87
CA ASP A 57 -10.44 8.17 -11.09
C ASP A 57 -9.92 7.38 -12.32
N PRO A 58 -10.80 6.88 -13.21
CA PRO A 58 -10.37 6.16 -14.41
C PRO A 58 -9.57 7.03 -15.40
N SER A 59 -9.61 8.36 -15.23
CA SER A 59 -8.82 9.30 -16.03
C SER A 59 -7.40 9.50 -15.50
N ASP A 60 -7.07 8.98 -14.31
CA ASP A 60 -5.73 9.02 -13.78
C ASP A 60 -4.76 8.22 -14.66
N GLU A 61 -3.54 8.75 -14.84
CA GLU A 61 -2.51 8.07 -15.61
C GLU A 61 -2.12 6.75 -14.93
N PRO A 62 -2.20 5.59 -15.61
CA PRO A 62 -1.84 4.32 -15.02
C PRO A 62 -0.33 4.26 -14.79
N ALA A 63 0.08 3.58 -13.73
CA ALA A 63 1.48 3.41 -13.35
C ALA A 63 2.34 2.83 -14.48
N SER A 64 1.75 2.05 -15.39
CA SER A 64 2.40 1.48 -16.57
C SER A 64 3.00 2.52 -17.50
N VAL A 65 2.31 3.64 -17.72
CA VAL A 65 2.81 4.73 -18.54
C VAL A 65 4.07 5.33 -17.93
N LEU A 66 4.10 5.51 -16.60
CA LEU A 66 5.30 5.95 -15.89
C LEU A 66 6.41 4.89 -15.93
N LEU A 67 6.08 3.59 -15.87
CA LEU A 67 7.05 2.50 -16.00
C LEU A 67 7.74 2.54 -17.37
N GLU A 68 6.97 2.69 -18.44
CA GLU A 68 7.45 2.77 -19.81
C GLU A 68 8.38 3.96 -20.02
N ARG A 69 7.98 5.16 -19.54
CA ARG A 69 8.83 6.36 -19.59
C ARG A 69 10.16 6.16 -18.88
N VAL A 70 10.15 5.53 -17.70
CA VAL A 70 11.39 5.22 -16.96
C VAL A 70 12.24 4.18 -17.70
N ALA A 71 11.63 3.19 -18.35
CA ALA A 71 12.36 2.18 -19.13
C ALA A 71 13.05 2.79 -20.36
N ALA A 72 12.34 3.68 -21.07
CA ALA A 72 12.88 4.42 -22.22
C ALA A 72 14.05 5.32 -21.80
N GLU A 73 13.87 6.09 -20.73
CA GLU A 73 14.91 6.96 -20.17
C GLU A 73 16.16 6.18 -19.76
N LYS A 74 15.98 5.01 -19.12
CA LYS A 74 17.10 4.12 -18.78
C LYS A 74 17.85 3.63 -20.00
N THR A 75 17.13 3.24 -21.05
CA THR A 75 17.74 2.76 -22.30
C THR A 75 18.62 3.86 -22.91
N ARG A 76 18.13 5.11 -22.88
CA ARG A 76 18.90 6.29 -23.29
C ARG A 76 20.17 6.46 -22.44
N LEU A 77 20.05 6.43 -21.11
CA LEU A 77 21.18 6.63 -20.20
C LEU A 77 22.25 5.52 -20.27
N VAL A 78 21.84 4.27 -20.54
CA VAL A 78 22.77 3.16 -20.80
C VAL A 78 23.52 3.40 -22.12
N LYS A 79 22.82 3.87 -23.16
CA LYS A 79 23.44 4.22 -24.45
C LYS A 79 24.42 5.37 -24.32
N GLU A 80 24.11 6.35 -23.47
CA GLU A 80 25.01 7.46 -23.13
C GLU A 80 26.17 7.08 -22.20
N GLY A 81 26.21 5.83 -21.70
CA GLY A 81 27.27 5.34 -20.82
C GLY A 81 27.21 5.90 -19.38
N LYS A 82 26.16 6.66 -19.04
CA LYS A 82 26.00 7.28 -17.72
C LYS A 82 25.61 6.28 -16.63
N ILE A 83 24.94 5.18 -17.00
CA ILE A 83 24.56 4.11 -16.09
C ILE A 83 24.95 2.74 -16.65
N LYS A 84 25.30 1.80 -15.78
CA LYS A 84 25.59 0.41 -16.16
C LYS A 84 24.32 -0.28 -16.66
N LYS A 85 24.47 -1.17 -17.65
CA LYS A 85 23.37 -1.98 -18.19
C LYS A 85 22.67 -2.73 -17.05
N PRO A 86 21.33 -2.60 -16.91
CA PRO A 86 20.60 -3.30 -15.87
C PRO A 86 20.79 -4.81 -15.95
N LYS A 87 20.82 -5.45 -14.78
CA LYS A 87 20.57 -6.90 -14.70
C LYS A 87 19.11 -7.15 -15.09
N THR A 88 18.87 -8.04 -16.05
CA THR A 88 17.51 -8.46 -16.41
C THR A 88 16.86 -9.11 -15.19
N LEU A 89 15.86 -8.45 -14.62
CA LEU A 89 15.08 -9.02 -13.53
C LEU A 89 14.00 -9.94 -14.12
N PRO A 90 13.67 -11.05 -13.44
CA PRO A 90 12.55 -11.89 -13.86
C PRO A 90 11.25 -11.08 -13.90
N LYS A 91 10.39 -11.39 -14.87
CA LYS A 91 9.03 -10.85 -14.93
C LYS A 91 8.25 -11.41 -13.74
N ILE A 92 7.43 -10.57 -13.13
CA ILE A 92 6.53 -10.99 -12.05
C ILE A 92 5.54 -11.99 -12.64
N SER A 93 5.46 -13.17 -12.06
CA SER A 93 4.50 -14.19 -12.53
C SER A 93 3.11 -13.94 -11.92
N GLU A 94 2.06 -14.50 -12.51
CA GLU A 94 0.69 -14.33 -11.98
C GLU A 94 0.52 -15.00 -10.61
N GLU A 95 1.32 -16.04 -10.32
CA GLU A 95 1.32 -16.75 -9.04
C GLU A 95 1.93 -15.93 -7.90
N GLU A 96 2.78 -14.94 -8.21
CA GLU A 96 3.42 -14.06 -7.23
C GLU A 96 2.51 -12.92 -6.77
N LYS A 97 1.37 -12.69 -7.43
CA LYS A 97 0.45 -11.60 -7.13
C LYS A 97 -0.53 -12.03 -6.03
N PRO A 98 -0.37 -11.55 -4.78
CA PRO A 98 -1.17 -12.06 -3.66
C PRO A 98 -2.61 -11.54 -3.66
N PHE A 99 -2.88 -10.44 -4.38
CA PHE A 99 -4.20 -9.82 -4.46
C PHE A 99 -4.35 -8.95 -5.73
N GLY A 100 -5.61 -8.67 -6.07
CA GLY A 100 -5.97 -7.74 -7.14
C GLY A 100 -5.70 -6.29 -6.74
N LEU A 101 -5.13 -5.52 -7.66
CA LEU A 101 -4.81 -4.11 -7.48
C LEU A 101 -5.98 -3.20 -7.91
N PRO A 102 -6.05 -1.96 -7.37
CA PRO A 102 -6.92 -0.92 -7.90
C PRO A 102 -6.57 -0.58 -9.36
N GLU A 103 -7.53 0.07 -10.04
CA GLU A 103 -7.32 0.58 -11.40
C GLU A 103 -6.12 1.54 -11.45
N GLY A 104 -5.31 1.43 -12.50
CA GLY A 104 -4.10 2.24 -12.67
C GLY A 104 -2.89 1.80 -11.84
N TRP A 105 -3.01 0.87 -10.89
CA TRP A 105 -1.86 0.36 -10.13
C TRP A 105 -1.16 -0.77 -10.88
N GLU A 106 0.17 -0.90 -10.70
CA GLU A 106 0.95 -1.96 -11.30
C GLU A 106 1.90 -2.61 -10.30
N TRP A 107 1.96 -3.95 -10.34
CA TRP A 107 2.91 -4.71 -9.55
C TRP A 107 4.34 -4.49 -10.06
N VAL A 108 5.24 -4.13 -9.14
CA VAL A 108 6.68 -3.99 -9.42
C VAL A 108 7.48 -4.70 -8.35
N THR A 109 8.58 -5.36 -8.74
CA THR A 109 9.48 -5.98 -7.75
C THR A 109 10.29 -4.91 -7.03
N LEU A 110 10.59 -5.12 -5.75
CA LEU A 110 11.44 -4.21 -4.98
C LEU A 110 12.81 -4.04 -5.66
N GLY A 111 13.37 -5.10 -6.24
CA GLY A 111 14.62 -5.03 -7.00
C GLY A 111 14.51 -4.07 -8.19
N SER A 112 13.40 -4.13 -8.94
CA SER A 112 13.14 -3.20 -10.06
C SER A 112 12.99 -1.77 -9.55
N PHE A 113 12.23 -1.56 -8.48
CA PHE A 113 11.98 -0.25 -7.90
C PHE A 113 13.24 0.40 -7.32
N MET A 114 14.02 -0.32 -6.51
CA MET A 114 15.26 0.18 -5.93
C MET A 114 16.27 0.51 -7.02
N TYR A 115 16.42 -0.34 -8.03
CA TYR A 115 17.27 -0.04 -9.17
C TYR A 115 16.79 1.22 -9.93
N ARG A 116 15.47 1.50 -9.99
CA ARG A 116 14.94 2.75 -10.57
C ARG A 116 15.33 3.99 -9.75
N ILE A 117 15.23 3.96 -8.43
CA ILE A 117 15.60 5.09 -7.57
C ILE A 117 17.11 5.32 -7.56
N PHE A 118 17.90 4.27 -7.35
CA PHE A 118 19.35 4.42 -7.20
C PHE A 118 20.03 4.83 -8.51
N SER A 119 19.56 4.37 -9.68
CA SER A 119 20.10 4.86 -10.96
C SER A 119 19.84 6.36 -11.18
N TYR A 120 18.73 6.89 -10.68
CA TYR A 120 18.41 8.32 -10.80
C TYR A 120 19.30 9.19 -9.90
N ASN A 121 19.63 8.69 -8.70
CA ASN A 121 20.46 9.42 -7.73
C ASN A 121 21.96 9.45 -8.08
N GLN A 122 22.40 8.68 -9.09
CA GLN A 122 23.78 8.72 -9.62
C GLN A 122 23.95 9.78 -10.74
N LEU A 123 22.87 10.48 -11.11
CA LEU A 123 22.84 11.48 -12.19
C LEU A 123 22.71 12.93 -11.67
N LYS A 124 22.59 13.10 -10.36
CA LYS A 124 22.73 14.38 -9.67
C LYS A 124 24.10 14.45 -9.01
#